data_AF-A0A1A8ZGP1-F1
#
_entry.id   AF-A0A1A8ZGP1-F1
#
_cell.length_a   1.000
_cell.length_b   1.000
_cell.length_c   1.000
_cell.angle_alpha   90.00
_cell.angle_beta   90.00
_cell.angle_gamma   90.00
#
_symmetry.space_group_name_H-M   'P 1'
#
loop_
_entity.id
_entity.type
_entity.pdbx_description
1 polymer ?
#
loop_
_entity_poly.entity_id
_entity_poly.type
_entity_poly.pdbx_seq_one_letter_code
_entity_poly.pdbx_strand_id
1 'polypeptide(L)'
;MTNFQHYDLTTGLNDLRNKSINEITQIINVHREKKKKNLGIVESSNETNNINQLQNFAKNQGNCFMICKKNLYERLEKDILKYKHLSDNNNLPFDEKDVKKLEIYYNNIEQELCFDACSRRFCHLLNEQR
;
A
#
# COMPACT_ATOMS: atom_id res chain seq x y z
N MET A 1 28.86 -20.71 0.86
CA MET A 1 29.69 -21.34 1.91
C MET A 1 29.67 -20.43 3.13
N THR A 2 28.80 -20.70 4.09
CA THR A 2 28.72 -19.97 5.35
C THR A 2 29.51 -20.75 6.40
N ASN A 3 30.60 -20.14 6.90
CA ASN A 3 31.39 -20.65 8.01
C ASN A 3 30.51 -20.67 9.27
N PHE A 4 30.04 -21.84 9.67
CA PHE A 4 29.53 -22.06 11.01
C PHE A 4 30.73 -22.09 11.97
N GLN A 5 30.99 -20.97 12.65
CA GLN A 5 31.86 -20.98 13.82
C GLN A 5 31.19 -21.86 14.87
N HIS A 6 31.74 -23.05 15.04
CA HIS A 6 31.39 -24.02 16.07
C HIS A 6 31.81 -23.42 17.42
N TYR A 7 30.93 -22.63 18.04
CA TYR A 7 31.13 -22.22 19.43
C TYR A 7 31.08 -23.47 20.29
N ASP A 8 32.17 -23.74 21.00
CA ASP A 8 32.26 -24.86 21.93
C ASP A 8 31.29 -24.61 23.09
N LEU A 9 30.12 -25.27 23.02
CA LEU A 9 29.06 -25.21 24.03
C LEU A 9 29.57 -25.50 25.46
N THR A 10 30.71 -26.19 25.57
CA THR A 10 31.29 -26.60 26.86
C THR A 10 31.96 -25.43 27.60
N THR A 11 32.53 -24.44 26.90
CA THR A 11 33.20 -23.30 27.53
C THR A 11 32.21 -22.39 28.26
N GLY A 12 31.09 -22.04 27.62
CA GLY A 12 30.05 -21.20 28.22
C GLY A 12 29.35 -21.85 29.42
N LEU A 13 29.25 -23.19 29.43
CA LEU A 13 28.67 -23.95 30.54
C LEU A 13 29.58 -23.97 31.77
N ASN A 14 30.89 -24.08 31.59
CA ASN A 14 31.86 -24.03 32.69
C ASN A 14 31.94 -22.64 33.32
N ASP A 15 31.87 -21.58 32.51
CA ASP A 15 31.84 -20.20 33.01
C ASP A 15 30.58 -19.89 33.84
N LEU A 16 29.44 -20.50 33.51
CA LEU A 16 28.21 -20.39 34.29
C LEU A 16 28.28 -21.18 35.61
N ARG A 17 28.94 -22.35 35.62
CA ARG A 17 29.12 -23.17 36.83
C ARG A 17 29.97 -22.50 37.91
N ASN A 18 30.88 -21.62 37.50
CA ASN A 18 31.75 -20.86 38.40
C ASN A 18 31.11 -19.58 38.96
N LYS A 19 29.83 -19.31 38.65
CA LYS A 19 29.10 -18.11 39.09
C LYS A 19 28.13 -18.42 40.21
N SER A 20 27.92 -17.43 41.07
CA SER A 20 26.86 -17.46 42.07
C SER A 20 25.47 -17.39 41.42
N ILE A 21 24.46 -17.86 42.14
CA ILE A 21 23.05 -17.80 41.70
C ILE A 21 22.63 -16.37 41.37
N ASN A 22 23.12 -15.38 42.11
CA ASN A 22 22.83 -13.96 41.88
C ASN A 22 23.42 -13.47 40.55
N GLU A 23 24.67 -13.83 40.24
CA GLU A 23 25.31 -13.48 38.98
C GLU A 23 24.65 -14.15 37.78
N ILE A 24 24.26 -15.42 37.91
CA ILE A 24 23.51 -16.14 36.86
C ILE A 24 22.16 -15.45 36.62
N THR A 25 21.47 -15.04 37.69
CA THR A 25 20.20 -14.31 37.59
C THR A 25 20.36 -12.96 36.89
N GLN A 26 21.42 -12.22 37.19
CA GLN A 26 21.74 -10.97 36.49
C GLN A 26 22.01 -11.20 35.00
N ILE A 27 22.77 -12.24 34.63
CA ILE A 27 23.04 -12.60 33.24
C ILE A 27 21.73 -12.93 32.50
N ILE A 28 20.86 -13.73 33.11
CA ILE A 28 19.54 -14.06 32.54
C ILE A 28 18.71 -12.80 32.34
N ASN A 29 18.68 -11.90 33.32
CA ASN A 29 17.92 -10.66 33.23
C ASN A 29 18.46 -9.75 32.12
N VAL A 30 19.78 -9.56 32.03
CA VAL A 30 20.41 -8.77 30.96
C VAL A 30 20.12 -9.36 29.58
N HIS A 31 20.19 -10.69 29.42
CA HIS A 31 19.85 -11.34 28.16
C HIS A 31 18.37 -11.22 27.82
N ARG A 32 17.48 -11.37 28.81
CA ARG A 32 16.03 -11.20 28.64
C ARG A 32 15.68 -9.78 28.20
N GLU A 33 16.26 -8.76 28.82
CA GLU A 33 16.02 -7.37 28.46
C GLU A 33 16.63 -7.00 27.11
N LYS A 34 17.83 -7.48 26.77
CA LYS A 34 18.40 -7.34 25.42
C LYS A 34 17.51 -7.98 24.36
N LYS A 35 17.00 -9.18 24.63
CA LYS A 35 16.09 -9.90 23.73
C LYS A 35 14.78 -9.11 23.53
N LYS A 36 14.15 -8.63 24.61
CA LYS A 36 12.94 -7.79 24.53
C LYS A 36 13.18 -6.50 23.74
N LYS A 37 14.28 -5.79 24.00
CA LYS A 37 14.63 -4.56 23.27
C LYS A 37 14.84 -4.84 21.78
N ASN A 38 15.55 -5.91 21.44
CA ASN A 38 15.79 -6.27 20.05
C ASN A 38 14.50 -6.72 19.34
N LEU A 39 13.62 -7.48 20.00
CA LEU A 39 12.30 -7.82 19.48
C LEU A 39 11.46 -6.57 19.22
N GLY A 40 11.39 -5.64 20.18
CA GLY A 40 10.67 -4.36 19.97
C GLY A 40 11.26 -3.50 18.85
N ILE A 41 12.59 -3.54 18.64
CA ILE A 41 13.24 -2.86 17.51
C ILE A 41 12.88 -3.52 16.18
N VAL A 42 12.87 -4.86 16.12
CA VAL A 42 12.50 -5.60 14.90
C VAL A 42 11.03 -5.37 14.56
N GLU A 43 10.13 -5.47 15.54
CA GLU A 43 8.68 -5.21 15.38
C GLU A 43 8.41 -3.78 14.90
N SER A 44 9.04 -2.77 15.53
CA SER A 44 8.90 -1.37 15.10
C SER A 44 9.50 -1.08 13.72
N SER A 45 10.60 -1.75 13.34
CA SER A 45 11.16 -1.62 11.97
C SER A 45 10.25 -2.24 10.91
N ASN A 46 9.60 -3.37 11.23
CA ASN A 46 8.64 -4.03 10.35
C ASN A 46 7.37 -3.18 10.21
N GLU A 47 6.87 -2.60 11.30
CA GLU A 47 5.71 -1.71 11.28
C GLU A 47 5.99 -0.46 10.44
N THR A 48 7.15 0.17 10.62
CA THR A 48 7.57 1.34 9.83
C THR A 48 7.64 1.00 8.34
N ASN A 49 8.23 -0.15 7.99
CA ASN A 49 8.29 -0.60 6.60
C ASN A 49 6.90 -0.87 6.01
N ASN A 50 6.01 -1.50 6.77
CA ASN A 50 4.63 -1.75 6.35
C ASN A 50 3.85 -0.45 6.13
N ILE A 51 4.00 0.54 7.03
CA ILE A 51 3.39 1.87 6.88
C ILE A 51 3.91 2.55 5.62
N ASN A 52 5.23 2.52 5.37
CA ASN A 52 5.82 3.11 4.16
C ASN A 52 5.30 2.44 2.88
N GLN A 53 5.13 1.12 2.88
CA GLN A 53 4.55 0.38 1.76
C GLN A 53 3.09 0.78 1.51
N LEU A 54 2.26 0.86 2.57
CA LEU A 54 0.87 1.29 2.46
C LEU A 54 0.74 2.74 1.97
N GLN A 55 1.58 3.64 2.48
CA GLN A 55 1.63 5.03 2.00
C GLN A 55 1.99 5.11 0.51
N ASN A 56 2.98 4.33 0.08
CA ASN A 56 3.38 4.30 -1.32
C ASN A 56 2.26 3.71 -2.20
N PHE A 57 1.60 2.64 -1.76
CA PHE A 57 0.44 2.07 -2.44
C PHE A 57 -0.68 3.12 -2.60
N ALA A 58 -1.12 3.74 -1.50
CA ALA A 58 -2.21 4.72 -1.50
C ALA A 58 -1.89 5.94 -2.38
N LYS A 59 -0.65 6.44 -2.33
CA LYS A 59 -0.21 7.56 -3.17
C LYS A 59 -0.27 7.23 -4.66
N ASN A 60 0.20 6.05 -5.06
CA ASN A 60 0.19 5.64 -6.46
C ASN A 60 -1.24 5.36 -6.96
N GLN A 61 -2.06 4.68 -6.15
CA GLN A 61 -3.47 4.44 -6.44
C GLN A 61 -4.23 5.77 -6.62
N GLY A 62 -4.04 6.72 -5.69
CA GLY A 62 -4.66 8.04 -5.75
C GLY A 62 -4.24 8.86 -6.97
N ASN A 63 -2.95 8.84 -7.31
CA ASN A 63 -2.45 9.52 -8.51
C ASN A 63 -3.06 8.95 -9.80
N CYS A 64 -3.14 7.63 -9.91
CA CYS A 64 -3.77 7.00 -11.06
C CYS A 64 -5.25 7.33 -11.15
N PHE A 65 -5.97 7.28 -10.03
CA PHE A 65 -7.39 7.62 -9.97
C PHE A 65 -7.62 9.06 -10.43
N MET A 66 -6.83 10.02 -9.93
CA MET A 66 -6.88 11.42 -10.34
C MET A 66 -6.69 11.61 -11.85
N ILE A 67 -5.69 10.95 -12.44
CA ILE A 67 -5.41 11.03 -13.89
C ILE A 67 -6.57 10.43 -14.69
N CYS A 68 -7.06 9.25 -14.29
CA CYS A 68 -8.15 8.57 -14.97
C CYS A 68 -9.43 9.40 -14.94
N LYS A 69 -9.79 9.91 -13.74
CA LYS A 69 -10.92 10.81 -13.54
C LYS A 69 -10.83 12.04 -14.43
N LYS A 70 -9.68 12.74 -14.42
CA LYS A 70 -9.46 13.92 -15.26
C LYS A 70 -9.70 13.62 -16.74
N ASN A 71 -9.11 12.54 -17.25
CA ASN A 71 -9.29 12.15 -18.65
C ASN A 71 -10.75 11.82 -18.99
N LEU A 72 -11.49 11.23 -18.05
CA LEU A 72 -12.92 10.93 -18.22
C LEU A 72 -13.76 12.20 -18.36
N TYR A 73 -13.57 13.17 -17.47
CA TYR A 73 -14.33 14.44 -17.54
C TYR A 73 -13.95 15.29 -18.75
N GLU A 74 -12.66 15.35 -19.11
CA GLU A 74 -12.26 16.02 -20.36
C GLU A 74 -12.91 15.37 -21.60
N ARG A 75 -13.16 14.06 -21.55
CA ARG A 75 -13.88 13.37 -22.62
C ARG A 75 -15.38 13.66 -22.58
N LEU A 76 -15.99 13.66 -21.39
CA LEU A 76 -17.40 14.04 -21.21
C LEU A 76 -17.68 15.43 -21.77
N GLU A 77 -16.85 16.42 -21.45
CA GLU A 77 -16.98 17.80 -21.95
C GLU A 77 -16.96 17.84 -23.49
N LYS A 78 -16.04 17.09 -24.11
CA LYS A 78 -15.94 16.98 -25.58
C LYS A 78 -17.17 16.32 -26.19
N ASP A 79 -17.69 15.27 -25.55
CA ASP A 79 -18.86 14.54 -26.04
C ASP A 79 -20.14 15.40 -25.91
N ILE A 80 -20.30 16.16 -24.82
CA ILE A 80 -21.41 17.13 -24.65
C ILE A 80 -21.32 18.23 -25.70
N LEU A 81 -20.13 18.82 -25.91
CA LEU A 81 -19.94 19.86 -26.92
C LEU A 81 -20.27 19.35 -28.33
N LYS A 82 -19.82 18.13 -28.65
CA LYS A 82 -20.12 17.48 -29.93
C LYS A 82 -21.61 17.22 -30.09
N TYR A 83 -22.29 16.77 -29.04
CA TYR A 83 -23.74 16.57 -29.05
C TYR A 83 -24.47 17.89 -29.31
N LYS A 84 -24.09 18.97 -28.62
CA LYS A 84 -24.64 20.31 -28.84
C LYS A 84 -24.47 20.77 -30.29
N HIS A 85 -23.26 20.67 -30.84
CA HIS A 85 -23.01 21.04 -32.24
C HIS A 85 -23.81 20.22 -33.24
N LEU A 86 -24.01 18.92 -32.98
CA LEU A 86 -24.84 18.07 -33.84
C LEU A 86 -26.32 18.47 -33.75
N SER A 87 -26.83 18.77 -32.56
CA SER A 87 -28.20 19.27 -32.40
C SER A 87 -28.41 20.58 -33.15
N ASP A 88 -27.50 21.54 -32.98
CA ASP A 88 -27.55 22.84 -33.64
C ASP A 88 -27.50 22.69 -35.17
N ASN A 89 -26.59 21.87 -35.70
CA ASN A 89 -26.43 21.66 -37.16
C ASN A 89 -27.64 20.97 -37.81
N ASN A 90 -28.43 20.22 -37.05
CA ASN A 90 -29.59 19.49 -37.56
C ASN A 90 -30.92 20.13 -37.17
N ASN A 91 -30.92 21.32 -36.56
CA ASN A 91 -32.11 21.96 -35.97
C ASN A 91 -32.89 21.03 -35.03
N LEU A 92 -32.18 20.15 -34.32
CA LEU A 92 -32.77 19.26 -33.33
C LEU A 92 -32.76 19.95 -31.95
N PRO A 93 -33.80 19.75 -31.13
CA PRO A 93 -33.78 20.23 -29.75
C PRO A 93 -32.66 19.53 -28.97
N PHE A 94 -31.88 20.32 -28.23
CA PHE A 94 -30.90 19.81 -27.28
C PHE A 94 -31.62 19.33 -26.02
N ASP A 95 -31.53 18.02 -25.70
CA ASP A 95 -32.19 17.46 -24.52
C ASP A 95 -31.25 17.42 -23.32
N GLU A 96 -31.51 18.29 -22.33
CA GLU A 96 -30.77 18.30 -21.06
C GLU A 96 -30.89 16.98 -20.27
N LYS A 97 -31.96 16.19 -20.48
CA LYS A 97 -32.08 14.87 -19.86
C LYS A 97 -31.06 13.89 -20.40
N ASP A 98 -30.74 13.98 -21.69
CA ASP A 98 -29.74 13.10 -22.30
C ASP A 98 -28.32 13.48 -21.84
N VAL A 99 -28.05 14.76 -21.62
CA VAL A 99 -26.82 15.23 -20.97
C VAL A 99 -26.70 14.64 -19.56
N LYS A 100 -27.75 14.73 -18.74
CA LYS A 100 -27.75 14.16 -17.39
C LYS A 100 -27.54 12.64 -17.38
N LYS A 101 -28.11 11.92 -18.34
CA LYS A 101 -27.85 10.47 -18.49
C LYS A 101 -26.38 10.21 -18.82
N LEU A 102 -25.77 11.04 -19.67
CA LEU A 102 -24.36 10.92 -20.04
C LEU A 102 -23.45 11.19 -18.83
N GLU A 103 -23.75 12.21 -18.03
CA GLU A 103 -23.03 12.49 -16.77
C GLU A 103 -23.09 11.29 -15.79
N ILE A 104 -24.28 10.70 -15.61
CA ILE A 104 -24.44 9.51 -14.76
C ILE A 104 -23.63 8.34 -15.31
N TYR A 105 -23.67 8.12 -16.62
CA TYR A 105 -22.90 7.05 -17.27
C TYR A 105 -21.39 7.23 -17.05
N TYR A 106 -20.87 8.44 -17.21
CA TYR A 106 -19.47 8.74 -16.96
C TYR A 106 -19.08 8.59 -15.49
N ASN A 107 -19.95 8.97 -14.54
CA ASN A 107 -19.73 8.73 -13.11
C ASN A 107 -19.67 7.23 -12.79
N ASN A 108 -20.52 6.40 -13.42
CA ASN A 108 -20.47 4.96 -13.25
C ASN A 108 -19.17 4.38 -13.82
N ILE A 109 -18.73 4.86 -14.99
CA ILE A 109 -17.45 4.47 -15.58
C ILE A 109 -16.27 4.88 -14.69
N GLU A 110 -16.29 6.05 -14.04
CA GLU A 110 -15.24 6.44 -13.08
C GLU A 110 -15.11 5.38 -11.98
N GLN A 111 -16.23 4.94 -11.40
CA GLN A 111 -16.24 3.92 -10.36
C GLN A 111 -15.78 2.56 -10.88
N GLU A 112 -16.27 2.12 -12.04
CA GLU A 112 -15.96 0.79 -12.56
C GLU A 112 -14.56 0.68 -13.16
N LEU A 113 -14.12 1.68 -13.94
CA LEU A 113 -12.84 1.63 -14.65
C LEU A 113 -11.72 2.29 -13.85
N CYS A 114 -11.92 3.51 -13.34
CA CYS A 114 -10.81 4.22 -12.69
C CYS A 114 -10.48 3.61 -11.34
N PHE A 115 -11.48 3.32 -10.50
CA PHE A 115 -11.22 2.75 -9.18
C PHE A 115 -10.67 1.32 -9.26
N ASP A 116 -11.33 0.42 -10.02
CA ASP A 116 -10.88 -0.98 -10.12
C ASP A 116 -9.52 -1.12 -10.83
N ALA A 117 -9.33 -0.44 -11.97
CA ALA A 117 -8.07 -0.56 -12.72
C ALA A 117 -6.88 0.04 -11.94
N CYS A 118 -7.07 1.19 -11.29
CA CYS A 118 -5.99 1.80 -10.50
C CYS A 118 -5.70 0.99 -9.22
N SER A 119 -6.71 0.39 -8.59
CA SER A 119 -6.50 -0.51 -7.45
C SER A 119 -5.68 -1.72 -7.85
N ARG A 120 -6.09 -2.43 -8.92
CA ARG A 120 -5.38 -3.62 -9.43
C ARG A 120 -3.96 -3.32 -9.90
N ARG A 121 -3.76 -2.18 -10.56
CA ARG A 121 -2.45 -1.78 -11.10
C ARG A 121 -1.38 -1.71 -10.01
N PHE A 122 -1.73 -1.26 -8.81
CA PHE A 122 -0.76 -1.05 -7.73
C PHE A 122 -0.79 -2.12 -6.65
N CYS A 123 -1.65 -3.15 -6.74
CA CYS A 123 -1.64 -4.29 -5.81
C CYS A 123 -0.26 -4.93 -5.61
N HIS A 124 0.60 -4.92 -6.64
CA HIS A 124 1.97 -5.43 -6.54
C HIS A 124 2.82 -4.73 -5.47
N LEU A 125 2.47 -3.51 -5.05
CA LEU A 125 3.15 -2.76 -4.00
C LEU A 125 2.85 -3.27 -2.58
N LEU A 126 1.84 -4.13 -2.42
CA LEU A 126 1.43 -4.70 -1.13
C LEU A 126 2.13 -6.02 -0.80
N ASN A 127 3.06 -6.50 -1.65
CA ASN A 127 3.74 -7.80 -1.48
C ASN A 127 2.79 -9.00 -1.26
N GLU A 128 1.53 -8.89 -1.67
CA GLU A 128 0.62 -10.03 -1.71
C GLU A 128 1.11 -10.95 -2.84
N GLN A 129 1.82 -12.02 -2.46
CA GLN A 129 2.05 -13.16 -3.35
C GLN A 129 0.68 -13.71 -3.73
N ARG A 130 0.29 -13.53 -5.00
CA ARG A 130 -0.88 -14.21 -5.57
C ARG A 130 -0.71 -15.71 -5.59
#